data_AF-A0A969YMD8-F1
#
_entry.id   AF-A0A969YMD8-F1
#
_cell.length_a   1.000
_cell.length_b   1.000
_cell.length_c   1.000
_cell.angle_alpha   90.00
_cell.angle_beta   90.00
_cell.angle_gamma   90.00
#
_symmetry.space_group_name_H-M   'P 1'
#
loop_
_entity.id
_entity.type
_entity.pdbx_description
1 polymer ?
#
loop_
_entity_poly.entity_id
_entity_poly.type
_entity_poly.pdbx_seq_one_letter_code
_entity_poly.pdbx_strand_id
1 'polypeptide(L)'
;MSTASRAPLQIHPSRLFSALAAVSIAYALGEGMGRLACISFGCCYGKPLSQCHPLVERILGGRCFTFHGKTKKIAYASDLDGQKVVPIQALASVLYVGTALVSIMLFMHSMFMAAWVISVVVTQGWRAFSETLRADFRGDGIISAYQVMAIIAAAYIPLMAILLPQGSIESPDLLRGVHIIWSPGFLSCLKDCGWQSSFTPDAAR
;
A
#
# COMPACT_ATOMS: atom_id res chain seq x y z
N MET A 1 29.73 15.97 33.31
CA MET A 1 28.36 15.68 32.84
C MET A 1 28.04 16.67 31.73
N SER A 2 28.22 16.27 30.47
CA SER A 2 27.91 17.12 29.31
C SER A 2 26.44 16.90 28.95
N THR A 3 25.62 17.92 29.19
CA THR A 3 24.23 18.00 28.77
C THR A 3 24.21 18.13 27.24
N ALA A 4 23.95 17.02 26.55
CA ALA A 4 23.66 17.03 25.12
C ALA A 4 22.40 17.89 24.88
N SER A 5 22.61 19.13 24.47
CA SER A 5 21.57 20.02 23.95
C SER A 5 20.93 19.33 22.74
N ARG A 6 19.74 18.74 22.95
CA ARG A 6 18.89 18.29 21.84
C ARG A 6 18.35 19.54 21.17
N ALA A 7 19.00 19.97 20.10
CA ALA A 7 18.43 20.97 19.21
C ALA A 7 17.02 20.52 18.81
N PRO A 8 16.00 21.40 18.86
CA PRO A 8 14.66 21.05 18.43
C PRO A 8 14.73 20.62 16.95
N LEU A 9 14.10 19.48 16.65
CA LEU A 9 14.05 18.92 15.30
C LEU A 9 13.31 19.91 14.39
N GLN A 10 14.02 20.83 13.75
CA GLN A 10 13.43 21.74 12.78
C GLN A 10 13.04 20.93 11.55
N ILE A 11 11.74 20.62 11.44
CA ILE A 11 11.16 19.94 10.29
C ILE A 11 11.12 20.98 9.16
N HIS A 12 12.15 21.02 8.32
CA HIS A 12 12.10 21.82 7.11
C HIS A 12 10.99 21.28 6.20
N PRO A 13 10.11 22.14 5.65
CA PRO A 13 9.02 21.74 4.75
C PRO A 13 9.49 20.91 3.56
N SER A 14 10.74 21.12 3.11
CA SER A 14 11.34 20.34 2.04
C SER A 14 11.48 18.85 2.40
N ARG A 15 11.86 18.50 3.64
CA ARG A 15 12.03 17.09 4.07
C ARG A 15 10.72 16.32 4.20
N LEU A 16 9.58 17.02 4.23
CA LEU A 16 8.27 16.41 4.34
C LEU A 16 7.94 15.57 3.11
N PHE A 17 8.17 16.09 1.90
CA PHE A 17 7.84 15.38 0.67
C PHE A 17 8.71 14.14 0.45
N SER A 18 10.00 14.20 0.80
CA SER A 18 10.87 13.02 0.75
C SER A 18 10.39 11.95 1.74
N ALA A 19 9.96 12.32 2.94
CA ALA A 19 9.45 11.36 3.91
C ALA A 19 8.12 10.74 3.45
N LEU A 20 7.18 11.56 2.98
CA LEU A 20 5.88 11.11 2.48
C LEU A 20 6.02 10.20 1.25
N ALA A 21 6.93 10.54 0.34
CA ALA A 21 7.27 9.71 -0.81
C ALA A 21 7.82 8.36 -0.37
N ALA A 22 8.82 8.35 0.52
CA ALA A 22 9.44 7.11 1.01
C ALA A 22 8.42 6.19 1.69
N VAL A 23 7.58 6.73 2.57
CA VAL A 23 6.53 5.95 3.26
C VAL A 23 5.49 5.43 2.28
N SER A 24 5.07 6.24 1.31
CA SER A 24 4.05 5.83 0.33
C SER A 24 4.57 4.77 -0.65
N ILE A 25 5.84 4.85 -1.04
CA ILE A 25 6.54 3.82 -1.82
C ILE A 25 6.60 2.51 -1.02
N ALA A 26 7.03 2.59 0.24
CA ALA A 26 7.10 1.42 1.11
C ALA A 26 5.73 0.78 1.34
N TYR A 27 4.68 1.59 1.50
CA TYR A 27 3.30 1.15 1.59
C TYR A 27 2.85 0.41 0.32
N ALA A 28 3.08 1.00 -0.86
CA ALA A 28 2.74 0.36 -2.14
C ALA A 28 3.45 -0.99 -2.31
N LEU A 29 4.76 -1.03 -2.02
CA LEU A 29 5.55 -2.27 -2.09
C LEU A 29 5.03 -3.32 -1.10
N GLY A 30 4.81 -2.93 0.15
CA GLY A 30 4.32 -3.81 1.22
C GLY A 30 2.94 -4.38 0.93
N GLU A 31 1.99 -3.54 0.49
CA GLU A 31 0.67 -4.00 0.05
C GLU A 31 0.79 -4.94 -1.14
N GLY A 32 1.60 -4.60 -2.15
CA GLY A 32 1.81 -5.42 -3.34
C GLY A 32 2.33 -6.83 -3.02
N MET A 33 3.32 -6.92 -2.13
CA MET A 33 3.84 -8.19 -1.62
C MET A 33 2.83 -8.92 -0.74
N GLY A 34 2.11 -8.19 0.12
CA GLY A 34 1.07 -8.76 1.00
C GLY A 34 -0.06 -9.45 0.23
N ARG A 35 -0.35 -9.03 -1.01
CA ARG A 35 -1.33 -9.70 -1.88
C ARG A 35 -0.92 -11.12 -2.27
N LEU A 36 0.37 -11.47 -2.23
CA LEU A 36 0.82 -12.84 -2.47
C LEU A 36 0.33 -13.79 -1.37
N ALA A 37 0.33 -13.35 -0.11
CA ALA A 37 -0.28 -14.11 0.98
C ALA A 37 -1.80 -14.25 0.78
N CYS A 38 -2.47 -13.19 0.30
CA CYS A 38 -3.89 -13.27 -0.04
C CYS A 38 -4.19 -14.34 -1.09
N ILE A 39 -3.32 -14.52 -2.09
CA ILE A 39 -3.43 -15.60 -3.10
C ILE A 39 -3.28 -16.97 -2.43
N SER A 40 -2.32 -17.14 -1.52
CA SER A 40 -2.16 -18.41 -0.80
C SER A 40 -3.42 -18.81 -0.02
N PHE A 41 -3.99 -17.88 0.76
CA PHE A 41 -5.15 -18.12 1.63
C PHE A 41 -6.52 -17.95 0.94
N GLY A 42 -6.54 -17.43 -0.28
CA GLY A 42 -7.79 -17.16 -1.03
C GLY A 42 -8.67 -16.10 -0.37
N CYS A 43 -8.09 -15.01 0.16
CA CYS A 43 -8.82 -13.89 0.78
C CYS A 43 -8.76 -12.61 -0.10
N CYS A 44 -9.72 -11.69 0.02
CA CYS A 44 -9.87 -10.55 -0.92
C CYS A 44 -10.05 -10.99 -2.40
N TYR A 45 -10.79 -12.07 -2.63
CA TYR A 45 -11.05 -12.65 -3.95
C TYR A 45 -12.02 -11.80 -4.79
N GLY A 46 -11.91 -11.94 -6.10
CA GLY A 46 -12.82 -11.32 -7.05
C GLY A 46 -14.13 -12.08 -7.22
N LYS A 47 -15.07 -11.45 -7.91
CA LYS A 47 -16.32 -12.08 -8.35
C LYS A 47 -16.04 -13.23 -9.32
N PRO A 48 -16.93 -14.23 -9.37
CA PRO A 48 -16.95 -15.21 -10.45
C PRO A 48 -17.01 -14.52 -11.80
N LEU A 49 -16.28 -15.03 -12.78
CA LEU A 49 -16.26 -14.44 -14.12
C LEU A 49 -17.62 -14.50 -14.81
N SER A 50 -18.42 -15.52 -14.51
CA SER A 50 -19.82 -15.64 -14.96
C SER A 50 -20.73 -14.52 -14.47
N GLN A 51 -20.33 -13.81 -13.41
CA GLN A 51 -21.05 -12.66 -12.87
C GLN A 51 -20.44 -11.31 -13.31
N CYS A 52 -19.39 -11.34 -14.12
CA CYS A 52 -18.74 -10.15 -14.64
C CYS A 52 -19.31 -9.72 -16.00
N HIS A 53 -19.05 -8.48 -16.39
CA HIS A 53 -19.39 -7.99 -17.72
C HIS A 53 -18.65 -8.80 -18.82
N PRO A 54 -19.26 -9.09 -19.98
CA PRO A 54 -18.67 -9.95 -21.03
C PRO A 54 -17.27 -9.51 -21.50
N LEU A 55 -16.98 -8.21 -21.45
CA LEU A 55 -15.66 -7.67 -21.78
C LEU A 55 -14.58 -8.16 -20.79
N VAL A 56 -14.90 -8.18 -19.49
CA VAL A 56 -13.99 -8.63 -18.43
C VAL A 56 -13.75 -10.12 -18.56
N GLU A 57 -14.82 -10.88 -18.83
CA GLU A 57 -14.74 -12.32 -19.09
C GLU A 57 -13.84 -12.63 -20.30
N ARG A 58 -13.98 -11.88 -21.40
CA ARG A 58 -13.16 -12.07 -22.61
C ARG A 58 -11.69 -11.74 -22.38
N ILE A 59 -11.38 -10.67 -21.65
CA ILE A 59 -10.00 -10.26 -21.36
C ILE A 59 -9.33 -11.22 -20.37
N LEU A 60 -10.08 -11.68 -19.36
CA LEU A 60 -9.53 -12.46 -18.25
C LEU A 60 -9.78 -13.96 -18.37
N GLY A 61 -10.51 -14.45 -19.38
CA GLY A 61 -10.90 -15.86 -19.51
C GLY A 61 -9.74 -16.86 -19.55
N GLY A 62 -8.55 -16.40 -19.96
CA GLY A 62 -7.30 -17.17 -19.92
C GLY A 62 -6.35 -16.84 -18.76
N ARG A 63 -6.70 -15.88 -17.89
CA ARG A 63 -5.85 -15.35 -16.81
C ARG A 63 -6.58 -15.32 -15.46
N CYS A 64 -7.49 -16.26 -15.21
CA CYS A 64 -8.30 -16.33 -13.99
C CYS A 64 -7.55 -17.00 -12.84
N PHE A 65 -8.07 -16.85 -11.62
CA PHE A 65 -7.72 -17.75 -10.53
C PHE A 65 -8.83 -18.77 -10.28
N THR A 66 -8.42 -19.99 -9.98
CA THR A 66 -9.27 -21.05 -9.47
C THR A 66 -8.64 -21.55 -8.18
N PHE A 67 -9.33 -21.30 -7.07
CA PHE A 67 -8.88 -21.73 -5.76
C PHE A 67 -9.40 -23.14 -5.49
N HIS A 68 -8.57 -23.95 -4.85
CA HIS A 68 -8.91 -25.30 -4.42
C HIS A 68 -8.65 -25.43 -2.92
N GLY A 69 -9.60 -26.01 -2.20
CA GLY A 69 -9.43 -26.43 -0.80
C GLY A 69 -10.37 -25.71 0.16
N LYS A 70 -11.07 -26.51 0.98
CA LYS A 70 -12.14 -26.07 1.87
C LYS A 70 -11.70 -25.11 2.98
N THR A 71 -10.40 -25.06 3.30
CA THR A 71 -9.85 -24.17 4.33
C THR A 71 -9.61 -22.74 3.84
N LYS A 72 -9.74 -22.46 2.54
CA LYS A 72 -9.57 -21.11 1.99
C LYS A 72 -10.81 -20.25 2.20
N LYS A 73 -10.63 -18.95 2.44
CA LYS A 73 -11.76 -18.01 2.69
C LYS A 73 -12.82 -18.05 1.61
N ILE A 74 -12.40 -18.05 0.36
CA ILE A 74 -13.29 -18.16 -0.80
C ILE A 74 -14.18 -19.41 -0.79
N ALA A 75 -13.68 -20.54 -0.28
CA ALA A 75 -14.42 -21.79 -0.24
C ALA A 75 -15.47 -21.78 0.89
N TYR A 76 -15.09 -21.47 2.13
CA TYR A 76 -16.03 -21.54 3.25
C TYR A 76 -16.98 -20.33 3.37
N ALA A 77 -16.59 -19.15 2.86
CA ALA A 77 -17.41 -17.93 3.02
C ALA A 77 -18.36 -17.67 1.84
N SER A 78 -18.07 -18.22 0.65
CA SER A 78 -18.88 -17.97 -0.55
C SER A 78 -19.10 -19.20 -1.42
N ASP A 79 -18.62 -20.38 -1.01
CA ASP A 79 -18.79 -21.65 -1.75
C ASP A 79 -18.31 -21.58 -3.21
N LEU A 80 -17.26 -20.77 -3.46
CA LEU A 80 -16.67 -20.56 -4.79
C LEU A 80 -15.45 -21.46 -5.03
N ASP A 81 -15.38 -22.61 -4.35
CA ASP A 81 -14.31 -23.60 -4.56
C ASP A 81 -14.36 -24.16 -5.98
N GLY A 82 -13.21 -24.23 -6.66
CA GLY A 82 -13.14 -24.69 -8.06
C GLY A 82 -13.73 -23.73 -9.11
N GLN A 83 -14.25 -22.55 -8.71
CA GLN A 83 -14.80 -21.57 -9.65
C GLN A 83 -13.72 -20.60 -10.17
N LYS A 84 -13.85 -20.18 -11.43
CA LYS A 84 -12.97 -19.15 -12.01
C LYS A 84 -13.38 -17.76 -11.52
N VAL A 85 -12.48 -17.10 -10.81
CA VAL A 85 -12.67 -15.75 -10.29
C VAL A 85 -11.68 -14.76 -10.87
N VAL A 86 -12.04 -13.48 -10.84
CA VAL A 86 -11.15 -12.38 -11.25
C VAL A 86 -9.90 -12.36 -10.36
N PRO A 87 -8.68 -12.34 -10.93
CA PRO A 87 -7.41 -12.44 -10.19
C PRO A 87 -6.99 -11.08 -9.57
N ILE A 88 -7.88 -10.45 -8.81
CA ILE A 88 -7.68 -9.08 -8.29
C ILE A 88 -6.39 -8.95 -7.49
N GLN A 89 -6.02 -9.99 -6.73
CA GLN A 89 -4.82 -9.97 -5.90
C GLN A 89 -3.53 -9.92 -6.74
N ALA A 90 -3.47 -10.68 -7.83
CA ALA A 90 -2.31 -10.68 -8.73
C ALA A 90 -2.22 -9.36 -9.49
N LEU A 91 -3.34 -8.85 -9.98
CA LEU A 91 -3.39 -7.53 -10.62
C LEU A 91 -2.92 -6.43 -9.65
N ALA A 92 -3.40 -6.46 -8.41
CA ALA A 92 -2.96 -5.54 -7.36
C ALA A 92 -1.46 -5.68 -7.07
N SER A 93 -0.95 -6.91 -6.95
CA SER A 93 0.46 -7.18 -6.67
C SER A 93 1.36 -6.62 -7.77
N VAL A 94 1.08 -6.94 -9.03
CA VAL A 94 1.84 -6.45 -10.18
C VAL A 94 1.76 -4.93 -10.29
N LEU A 95 0.56 -4.36 -10.17
CA LEU A 95 0.36 -2.92 -10.25
C LEU A 95 1.12 -2.18 -9.14
N TYR A 96 1.02 -2.65 -7.90
CA TYR A 96 1.60 -1.96 -6.75
C TYR A 96 3.11 -2.10 -6.69
N VAL A 97 3.65 -3.30 -6.94
CA VAL A 97 5.10 -3.51 -7.01
C VAL A 97 5.68 -2.72 -8.19
N GLY A 98 5.04 -2.77 -9.36
CA GLY A 98 5.46 -1.97 -10.52
C GLY A 98 5.44 -0.47 -10.24
N THR A 99 4.39 0.03 -9.59
CA THR A 99 4.29 1.44 -9.17
C THR A 99 5.37 1.79 -8.16
N ALA A 100 5.63 0.94 -7.17
CA ALA A 100 6.67 1.18 -6.19
C ALA A 100 8.06 1.28 -6.86
N LEU A 101 8.37 0.41 -7.82
CA LEU A 101 9.63 0.46 -8.57
C LEU A 101 9.76 1.75 -9.40
N VAL A 102 8.71 2.15 -10.11
CA VAL A 102 8.69 3.42 -10.85
C VAL A 102 8.89 4.58 -9.88
N SER A 103 8.18 4.61 -8.76
CA SER A 103 8.30 5.67 -7.77
C SER A 103 9.67 5.69 -7.09
N ILE A 104 10.33 4.55 -6.90
CA ILE A 104 11.74 4.49 -6.45
C ILE A 104 12.65 5.17 -7.49
N MET A 105 12.46 4.91 -8.78
CA MET A 105 13.23 5.59 -9.83
C MET A 105 13.03 7.10 -9.80
N LEU A 106 11.78 7.57 -9.69
CA LEU A 106 11.46 9.00 -9.57
C LEU A 106 12.08 9.61 -8.30
N PHE A 107 12.06 8.87 -7.19
CA PHE A 107 12.67 9.28 -5.93
C PHE A 107 14.18 9.45 -6.09
N MET A 108 14.87 8.52 -6.78
CA MET A 108 16.31 8.61 -7.07
C MET A 108 16.68 9.82 -7.94
N HIS A 109 15.76 10.31 -8.77
CA HIS A 109 15.91 11.55 -9.54
C HIS A 109 15.52 12.81 -8.76
N SER A 110 15.41 12.73 -7.43
CA SER A 110 14.97 13.84 -6.55
C SER A 110 13.57 14.36 -6.84
N MET A 111 12.73 13.62 -7.59
CA MET A 111 11.36 14.00 -7.92
C MET A 111 10.39 13.47 -6.85
N PHE A 112 10.59 13.87 -5.60
CA PHE A 112 9.88 13.32 -4.44
C PHE A 112 8.37 13.51 -4.51
N MET A 113 7.91 14.68 -4.96
CA MET A 113 6.49 14.97 -5.07
C MET A 113 5.80 14.08 -6.13
N ALA A 114 6.44 13.88 -7.29
CA ALA A 114 5.93 12.97 -8.31
C ALA A 114 5.87 11.53 -7.81
N ALA A 115 6.93 11.08 -7.14
CA ALA A 115 7.00 9.74 -6.54
C ALA A 115 5.89 9.52 -5.49
N TRP A 116 5.63 10.52 -4.66
CA TRP A 116 4.54 10.49 -3.68
C TRP A 116 3.16 10.44 -4.35
N VAL A 117 2.87 11.37 -5.26
CA VAL A 117 1.58 11.46 -5.96
C VAL A 117 1.28 10.18 -6.72
N ILE A 118 2.22 9.66 -7.51
CA ILE A 118 2.02 8.44 -8.30
C ILE A 118 1.75 7.24 -7.39
N SER A 119 2.54 7.07 -6.33
CA SER A 119 2.36 5.96 -5.39
C SER A 119 0.97 5.97 -4.76
N VAL A 120 0.49 7.13 -4.31
CA VAL A 120 -0.81 7.24 -3.64
C VAL A 120 -1.97 7.18 -4.64
N VAL A 121 -1.91 7.90 -5.75
CA VAL A 121 -3.00 7.93 -6.73
C VAL A 121 -3.23 6.55 -7.34
N VAL A 122 -2.17 5.81 -7.66
CA VAL A 122 -2.33 4.46 -8.23
C VAL A 122 -2.87 3.48 -7.18
N THR A 123 -2.33 3.48 -5.95
CA THR A 123 -2.81 2.57 -4.89
C THR A 123 -4.26 2.85 -4.51
N GLN A 124 -4.63 4.12 -4.37
CA GLN A 124 -6.00 4.50 -4.02
C GLN A 124 -6.96 4.34 -5.21
N GLY A 125 -6.54 4.70 -6.42
CA GLY A 125 -7.33 4.51 -7.63
C GLY A 125 -7.65 3.03 -7.87
N TRP A 126 -6.65 2.15 -7.72
CA TRP A 126 -6.89 0.72 -7.79
C TRP A 126 -7.78 0.21 -6.66
N ARG A 127 -7.63 0.73 -5.44
CA ARG A 127 -8.51 0.37 -4.31
C ARG A 127 -9.96 0.71 -4.60
N ALA A 128 -10.23 1.88 -5.19
CA ALA A 128 -11.58 2.29 -5.58
C ALA A 128 -12.15 1.39 -6.70
N PHE A 129 -11.34 1.11 -7.73
CA PHE A 129 -11.74 0.29 -8.87
C PHE A 129 -11.96 -1.18 -8.49
N SER A 130 -10.98 -1.80 -7.84
CA SER A 130 -11.00 -3.24 -7.52
C SER A 130 -12.12 -3.63 -6.57
N GLU A 131 -12.66 -2.70 -5.77
CA GLU A 131 -13.80 -2.97 -4.90
C GLU A 131 -15.06 -3.33 -5.71
N THR A 132 -15.26 -2.76 -6.89
CA THR A 132 -16.40 -3.10 -7.77
C THR A 132 -16.35 -4.55 -8.27
N LEU A 133 -15.15 -5.11 -8.36
CA LEU A 133 -14.87 -6.45 -8.86
C LEU A 133 -14.75 -7.48 -7.73
N ARG A 134 -14.68 -7.06 -6.46
CA ARG A 134 -14.57 -7.95 -5.30
C ARG A 134 -15.91 -8.60 -4.93
N ALA A 135 -15.84 -9.83 -4.45
CA ALA A 135 -16.98 -10.57 -3.89
C ALA A 135 -16.85 -10.81 -2.37
N ASP A 136 -15.81 -10.29 -1.74
CA ASP A 136 -15.61 -10.41 -0.29
C ASP A 136 -16.58 -9.49 0.45
N PHE A 137 -17.45 -10.06 1.30
CA PHE A 137 -18.47 -9.31 2.03
C PHE A 137 -17.83 -8.33 3.04
N ARG A 138 -18.19 -7.04 2.94
CA ARG A 138 -17.68 -5.95 3.78
C ARG A 138 -18.75 -4.97 4.27
N GLY A 139 -20.02 -5.37 4.20
CA GLY A 139 -21.20 -4.56 4.55
C GLY A 139 -22.14 -4.35 3.37
N ASP A 140 -23.36 -3.88 3.66
CA ASP A 140 -24.48 -3.83 2.69
C ASP A 140 -24.51 -2.59 1.79
N GLY A 141 -23.51 -1.71 1.87
CA GLY A 141 -23.48 -0.47 1.09
C GLY A 141 -23.15 -0.69 -0.40
N ILE A 142 -23.87 -0.01 -1.29
CA ILE A 142 -23.62 0.00 -2.75
C ILE A 142 -22.26 0.64 -3.08
N ILE A 143 -21.90 1.69 -2.34
CA ILE A 143 -20.57 2.31 -2.36
C ILE A 143 -19.93 2.03 -1.01
N SER A 144 -18.75 1.41 -1.00
CA SER A 144 -18.04 1.14 0.25
C SER A 144 -17.41 2.42 0.80
N ALA A 145 -17.31 2.52 2.13
CA ALA A 145 -16.54 3.58 2.77
C ALA A 145 -15.08 3.64 2.26
N TYR A 146 -14.51 2.49 1.87
CA TYR A 146 -13.18 2.42 1.26
C TYR A 146 -13.09 3.10 -0.09
N GLN A 147 -14.12 2.99 -0.93
CA GLN A 147 -14.15 3.68 -2.23
C GLN A 147 -14.19 5.19 -2.03
N VAL A 148 -15.02 5.69 -1.12
CA VAL A 148 -15.09 7.12 -0.80
C VAL A 148 -13.76 7.63 -0.26
N MET A 149 -13.20 6.95 0.75
CA MET A 149 -11.88 7.33 1.30
C MET A 149 -10.78 7.28 0.23
N ALA A 150 -10.82 6.29 -0.67
CA ALA A 150 -9.84 6.16 -1.74
C ALA A 150 -9.95 7.29 -2.77
N ILE A 151 -11.17 7.66 -3.18
CA ILE A 151 -11.39 8.76 -4.12
C ILE A 151 -10.97 10.10 -3.49
N ILE A 152 -11.34 10.34 -2.23
CA ILE A 152 -10.93 11.55 -1.51
C ILE A 152 -9.41 11.63 -1.44
N ALA A 153 -8.72 10.54 -1.06
CA ALA A 153 -7.27 10.52 -1.00
C ALA A 153 -6.64 10.73 -2.39
N ALA A 154 -7.17 10.11 -3.44
CA ALA A 154 -6.68 10.25 -4.80
C ALA A 154 -6.84 11.67 -5.35
N ALA A 155 -7.83 12.44 -4.89
CA ALA A 155 -8.02 13.84 -5.27
C ALA A 155 -7.21 14.80 -4.38
N TYR A 156 -7.17 14.56 -3.07
CA TYR A 156 -6.52 15.41 -2.08
C TYR A 156 -5.01 15.51 -2.30
N ILE A 157 -4.36 14.40 -2.64
CA ILE A 157 -2.90 14.33 -2.72
C ILE A 157 -2.33 15.12 -3.91
N PRO A 158 -2.86 15.00 -5.14
CA PRO A 158 -2.51 15.90 -6.24
C PRO A 158 -2.81 17.37 -5.93
N LEU A 159 -3.93 17.66 -5.27
CA LEU A 159 -4.27 19.03 -4.88
C LEU A 159 -3.21 19.62 -3.93
N MET A 160 -2.79 18.86 -2.92
CA MET A 160 -1.70 19.27 -2.02
C MET A 160 -0.37 19.43 -2.77
N ALA A 161 -0.07 18.57 -3.73
CA ALA A 161 1.14 18.69 -4.55
C ALA A 161 1.18 19.99 -5.38
N ILE A 162 0.02 20.47 -5.85
CA ILE A 162 -0.06 21.73 -6.60
C ILE A 162 0.04 22.95 -5.68
N LEU A 163 -0.59 22.89 -4.50
CA LEU A 163 -0.70 24.03 -3.59
C LEU A 163 0.57 24.28 -2.77
N LEU A 164 1.40 23.26 -2.55
CA LEU A 164 2.54 23.36 -1.65
C LEU A 164 3.84 23.72 -2.39
N PRO A 165 4.65 24.67 -1.86
CA PRO A 165 5.92 25.04 -2.44
C PRO A 165 6.92 23.86 -2.47
N GLN A 166 7.60 23.71 -3.59
CA GLN A 166 8.67 22.71 -3.74
C GLN A 166 10.00 23.32 -3.34
N GLY A 167 10.63 22.76 -2.31
CA GLY A 167 12.01 23.06 -1.97
C GLY A 167 12.96 22.11 -2.70
N SER A 168 14.13 22.60 -3.10
CA SER A 168 15.22 21.73 -3.56
C SER A 168 15.78 20.96 -2.36
N ILE A 169 15.90 19.65 -2.51
CA ILE A 169 16.62 18.78 -1.58
C ILE A 169 17.80 18.20 -2.33
N GLU A 170 18.88 17.96 -1.61
CA GLU A 170 20.05 17.23 -2.09
C GLU A 170 19.64 15.85 -2.64
N SER A 171 20.39 15.37 -3.63
CA SER A 171 20.15 14.07 -4.25
C SER A 171 20.23 12.94 -3.23
N PRO A 172 19.31 11.96 -3.26
CA PRO A 172 19.33 10.85 -2.32
C PRO A 172 20.57 9.97 -2.54
N ASP A 173 21.32 9.73 -1.46
CA ASP A 173 22.47 8.82 -1.44
C ASP A 173 22.06 7.47 -0.85
N LEU A 174 22.05 6.44 -1.70
CA LEU A 174 21.67 5.09 -1.32
C LEU A 174 22.66 4.46 -0.33
N LEU A 175 23.97 4.68 -0.51
CA LEU A 175 25.00 4.10 0.33
C LEU A 175 24.91 4.67 1.74
N ARG A 176 24.75 5.99 1.85
CA ARG A 176 24.48 6.66 3.12
C ARG A 176 23.21 6.14 3.78
N GLY A 177 22.16 5.89 3.00
CA GLY A 177 20.92 5.27 3.47
C GLY A 177 21.14 3.89 4.10
N VAL A 178 21.87 3.00 3.43
CA VAL A 178 22.18 1.65 3.95
C VAL A 178 23.00 1.70 5.23
N HIS A 179 24.00 2.59 5.30
CA HIS A 179 24.78 2.78 6.52
C HIS A 179 23.95 3.27 7.71
N ILE A 180 22.91 4.08 7.48
CA ILE A 180 22.01 4.55 8.55
C ILE A 180 21.18 3.38 9.12
N ILE A 181 20.74 2.44 8.29
CA ILE A 181 19.96 1.26 8.73
C ILE A 181 20.78 0.42 9.73
N TRP A 182 22.10 0.34 9.55
CA TRP A 182 22.99 -0.40 10.44
C TRP A 182 23.53 0.43 11.62
N SER A 183 23.06 1.66 11.78
CA SER A 183 23.52 2.52 12.86
C SER A 183 22.93 2.07 14.21
N PRO A 184 23.71 2.10 15.30
CA PRO A 184 23.20 1.74 16.64
C PRO A 184 21.97 2.55 17.05
N GLY A 185 21.89 3.82 16.64
CA GLY A 185 20.75 4.69 16.91
C GLY A 185 19.47 4.24 16.22
N PHE A 186 19.53 3.83 14.95
CA PHE A 186 18.38 3.32 14.22
C PHE A 186 17.89 1.99 14.80
N LEU A 187 18.81 1.07 15.11
CA LEU A 187 18.47 -0.21 15.72
C LEU A 187 17.84 -0.05 17.12
N SER A 188 18.32 0.91 17.91
CA SER A 188 17.74 1.22 19.22
C SER A 188 16.34 1.80 19.08
N CYS A 189 16.13 2.71 18.12
CA CYS A 189 14.81 3.26 17.81
C CYS A 189 13.81 2.18 17.37
N LEU A 190 14.23 1.24 16.52
CA LEU A 190 13.38 0.11 16.13
C LEU A 190 13.02 -0.78 17.31
N LYS A 191 13.97 -1.04 18.20
CA LYS A 191 13.73 -1.80 19.44
C LYS A 191 12.70 -1.09 20.32
N ASP A 192 12.86 0.21 20.54
CA ASP A 192 11.98 0.99 21.41
C ASP A 192 10.56 1.12 20.83
N CYS A 193 10.44 1.35 19.52
CA CYS A 193 9.14 1.37 18.82
C CYS A 193 8.47 0.00 18.80
N GLY A 194 9.24 -1.08 18.57
CA GLY A 194 8.73 -2.45 18.57
C GLY A 194 8.30 -2.92 19.96
N TRP A 195 9.05 -2.56 21.00
CA TRP A 195 8.77 -2.92 22.39
C TRP A 195 7.49 -2.25 22.91
N GLN A 196 7.24 -0.99 22.58
CA GLN A 196 6.00 -0.29 22.96
C GLN A 196 4.74 -0.95 22.37
N SER A 197 4.85 -1.59 21.20
CA SER A 197 3.73 -2.31 20.58
C SER A 197 3.46 -3.70 21.15
N SER A 198 4.39 -4.28 21.93
CA SER A 198 4.31 -5.68 22.40
C SER A 198 3.94 -5.83 23.88
N PHE A 199 3.91 -4.74 24.67
CA PHE A 199 3.58 -4.78 26.10
C PHE A 199 2.81 -3.53 26.57
N THR A 200 1.53 -3.45 26.23
CA THR A 200 0.54 -2.90 27.17
C THR A 200 -0.24 -4.11 27.71
N PRO A 201 0.13 -4.67 28.87
CA PRO A 201 -0.79 -5.55 29.56
C PRO A 201 -2.05 -4.74 29.84
N ASP A 202 -3.20 -5.26 29.40
CA ASP A 202 -4.52 -4.72 29.76
C ASP A 202 -4.53 -4.47 31.27
N ALA A 203 -4.53 -3.18 31.62
CA ALA A 203 -4.75 -2.76 32.99
C ALA A 203 -6.20 -3.08 33.31
N ALA A 204 -6.41 -4.27 33.86
CA ALA A 204 -7.64 -4.65 34.52
C ALA A 204 -8.01 -3.58 35.54
N ARG A 205 -9.09 -2.82 35.27
CA ARG A 205 -10.03 -2.24 36.24
C ARG A 205 -11.39 -2.10 35.58
#